data_AF-A0A9X5HAZ4-F1
#
_entry.id   AF-A0A9X5HAZ4-F1
#
_cell.length_a   1.000
_cell.length_b   1.000
_cell.length_c   1.000
_cell.angle_alpha   90.00
_cell.angle_beta   90.00
_cell.angle_gamma   90.00
#
_symmetry.space_group_name_H-M   'P 1'
#
loop_
_entity.id
_entity.type
_entity.pdbx_description
1 polymer ?
#
loop_
_entity_poly.entity_id
_entity_poly.type
_entity_poly.pdbx_seq_one_letter_code
_entity_poly.pdbx_strand_id
1 'polypeptide(L)'
;MPIRTARDAVTAAVLYLRRLGHDDIRRADQRPTSGIGLAGRGVLAQLDPSARRATPRDVECLWLTAMTESAACLYFSLSGYSAEARARADALDVPLFVLEPSGAARPENAPARALDADAA
;
A
#
# COMPACT_ATOMS: atom_id res chain seq x y z
N MET A 1 7.27 15.20 2.14
CA MET A 1 6.71 15.74 3.40
C MET A 1 7.07 14.76 4.49
N PRO A 2 7.87 15.16 5.50
CA PRO A 2 8.36 14.22 6.49
C PRO A 2 7.22 13.61 7.30
N ILE A 3 7.26 12.29 7.52
CA ILE A 3 6.25 11.55 8.27
C ILE A 3 6.58 11.64 9.75
N ARG A 4 5.70 12.29 10.52
CA ARG A 4 5.79 12.38 11.99
C ARG A 4 4.56 11.79 12.68
N THR A 5 3.47 11.64 11.94
CA THR A 5 2.19 11.14 12.42
C THR A 5 1.55 10.17 11.42
N ALA A 6 0.55 9.42 11.88
CA ALA A 6 -0.28 8.59 10.99
C ALA A 6 -0.98 9.42 9.90
N ARG A 7 -1.33 10.68 10.17
CA ARG A 7 -1.93 11.58 9.17
C ARG A 7 -0.92 11.94 8.08
N ASP A 8 0.34 12.15 8.43
CA ASP A 8 1.40 12.43 7.45
C ASP A 8 1.65 11.22 6.56
N ALA A 9 1.64 10.01 7.14
CA ALA A 9 1.76 8.76 6.39
C ALA A 9 0.61 8.57 5.40
N VAL A 10 -0.64 8.83 5.82
CA VAL A 10 -1.81 8.82 4.92
C VAL A 10 -1.64 9.84 3.81
N THR A 11 -1.18 11.05 4.14
CA THR A 11 -0.97 12.12 3.15
C THR A 11 0.09 11.72 2.13
N ALA A 12 1.20 11.14 2.57
CA ALA A 12 2.26 10.63 1.70
C ALA A 12 1.74 9.53 0.76
N ALA A 13 0.97 8.56 1.28
CA ALA A 13 0.36 7.51 0.48
C ALA A 13 -0.62 8.07 -0.57
N VAL A 14 -1.47 9.03 -0.20
CA VAL A 14 -2.43 9.67 -1.13
C VAL A 14 -1.69 10.45 -2.23
N LEU A 15 -0.63 11.19 -1.88
CA LEU A 15 0.17 11.92 -2.87
C LEU A 15 0.88 10.96 -3.84
N TYR A 16 1.34 9.81 -3.35
CA TYR A 16 1.91 8.78 -4.19
C TYR A 16 0.87 8.18 -5.15
N LEU A 17 -0.31 7.81 -4.65
CA LEU A 17 -1.41 7.29 -5.48
C LEU A 17 -1.83 8.27 -6.57
N ARG A 18 -1.88 9.58 -6.26
CA ARG A 18 -2.15 10.62 -7.27
C ARG A 18 -1.07 10.71 -8.34
N ARG A 19 0.19 10.50 -7.99
CA ARG A 19 1.29 10.44 -8.98
C ARG A 19 1.13 9.24 -9.91
N LEU A 20 0.64 8.11 -9.40
CA LEU A 20 0.27 6.95 -10.22
C LEU A 20 -0.97 7.19 -11.11
N GLY A 21 -1.60 8.37 -11.04
CA GLY A 21 -2.80 8.71 -11.83
C GLY A 21 -4.12 8.30 -11.18
N HIS A 22 -4.13 7.95 -9.89
CA HIS A 22 -5.38 7.68 -9.18
C HIS A 22 -5.96 8.93 -8.52
N ASP A 23 -7.20 9.26 -8.88
CA ASP A 23 -7.96 10.38 -8.32
C ASP A 23 -9.01 9.93 -7.29
N ASP A 24 -9.64 10.91 -6.63
CA ASP A 24 -10.73 10.72 -5.66
C ASP A 24 -10.41 9.75 -4.51
N ILE A 25 -9.14 9.74 -4.05
CA ILE A 25 -8.71 8.88 -2.95
C ILE A 25 -9.43 9.28 -1.65
N ARG A 26 -10.23 8.35 -1.14
CA ARG A 26 -10.94 8.41 0.14
C ARG A 26 -10.45 7.30 1.06
N ARG A 27 -10.79 7.37 2.34
CA ARG A 27 -10.66 6.19 3.21
C ARG A 27 -11.62 5.12 2.70
N ALA A 28 -11.16 3.88 2.65
CA ALA A 28 -12.01 2.76 2.27
C ALA A 28 -13.16 2.63 3.28
N ASP A 29 -14.36 2.36 2.77
CA ASP A 29 -15.55 2.20 3.62
C ASP A 29 -15.45 0.91 4.45
N GLN A 30 -14.80 -0.12 3.91
CA GLN A 30 -14.42 -1.31 4.65
C GLN A 30 -13.21 -1.04 5.53
N ARG A 31 -13.33 -1.38 6.82
CA ARG A 31 -12.21 -1.31 7.75
C ARG A 31 -11.32 -2.54 7.52
N PRO A 32 -10.08 -2.38 7.03
CA PRO A 32 -9.18 -3.51 6.88
C PRO A 32 -8.86 -4.13 8.26
N THR A 33 -8.52 -5.42 8.24
CA THR A 33 -8.21 -6.21 9.44
C THR A 33 -7.00 -5.69 10.21
N SER A 34 -6.13 -4.96 9.52
CA SER A 34 -5.02 -4.17 10.07
C SER A 34 -4.97 -2.81 9.34
N GLY A 35 -4.21 -1.83 9.83
CA GLY A 35 -3.91 -0.59 9.08
C GLY A 35 -5.10 0.32 8.72
N ILE A 36 -4.88 1.13 7.68
CA ILE A 36 -5.77 2.16 7.14
C ILE A 36 -5.99 1.87 5.65
N GLY A 37 -7.24 1.62 5.26
CA GLY A 37 -7.61 1.41 3.87
C GLY A 37 -7.85 2.74 3.15
N LEU A 38 -7.36 2.85 1.93
CA LEU A 38 -7.54 3.98 1.01
C LEU A 38 -8.12 3.44 -0.29
N ALA A 39 -9.20 4.03 -0.79
CA ALA A 39 -9.87 3.60 -2.01
C ALA A 39 -9.97 4.77 -2.99
N GLY A 40 -9.72 4.49 -4.26
CA GLY A 40 -9.92 5.40 -5.39
C GLY A 40 -10.67 4.70 -6.52
N ARG A 41 -10.81 5.37 -7.66
CA ARG A 41 -11.38 4.70 -8.84
C ARG A 41 -10.45 3.59 -9.32
N GLY A 42 -10.88 2.34 -9.16
CA GLY A 42 -10.15 1.14 -9.63
C GLY A 42 -8.93 0.74 -8.80
N VAL A 43 -8.72 1.34 -7.63
CA VAL A 43 -7.58 1.03 -6.75
C VAL A 43 -7.98 0.94 -5.28
N LEU A 44 -7.40 -0.03 -4.59
CA LEU A 44 -7.47 -0.20 -3.14
C LEU A 44 -6.03 -0.25 -2.57
N ALA A 45 -5.67 0.74 -1.78
CA ALA A 45 -4.37 0.78 -1.11
C ALA A 45 -4.51 0.55 0.39
N GLN A 46 -3.60 -0.22 0.94
CA GLN A 46 -3.47 -0.45 2.37
C GLN A 46 -2.30 0.35 2.93
N LEU A 47 -2.46 1.01 4.07
CA LEU A 47 -1.37 1.63 4.82
C LEU A 47 -1.30 1.06 6.23
N ASP A 48 -0.21 0.37 6.57
CA ASP A 48 0.06 -0.08 7.93
C ASP A 48 1.06 0.88 8.62
N PRO A 49 0.59 1.75 9.55
CA PRO A 49 1.45 2.65 10.29
C PRO A 49 2.08 2.00 11.54
N SER A 50 1.83 0.72 11.79
CA SER A 50 2.28 0.06 13.01
C SER A 50 3.79 -0.22 13.00
N ALA A 51 4.34 -0.43 14.20
CA ALA A 51 5.75 -0.78 14.41
C ALA A 51 6.07 -2.26 14.06
N ARG A 52 5.06 -3.08 13.74
CA ARG A 52 5.26 -4.49 13.36
C ARG A 52 5.47 -4.61 11.85
N ARG A 53 6.24 -5.63 11.44
CA ARG A 53 6.30 -6.03 10.05
C ARG A 53 4.94 -6.62 9.62
N ALA A 54 4.50 -6.28 8.42
CA ALA A 54 3.31 -6.85 7.82
C ALA A 54 3.50 -8.36 7.55
N THR A 55 2.41 -9.11 7.67
CA THR A 55 2.37 -10.57 7.59
C THR A 55 1.78 -11.03 6.25
N PRO A 56 1.97 -12.31 5.85
CA PRO A 56 1.34 -12.86 4.65
C PRO A 56 -0.18 -12.71 4.64
N ARG A 57 -0.81 -12.89 5.80
CA ARG A 57 -2.26 -12.75 5.96
C ARG A 57 -2.73 -11.33 5.64
N ASP A 58 -1.97 -10.31 6.02
CA ASP A 58 -2.31 -8.91 5.70
C ASP A 58 -2.34 -8.69 4.18
N VAL A 59 -1.40 -9.30 3.45
CA VAL A 59 -1.32 -9.25 1.98
C VAL A 59 -2.49 -9.99 1.34
N GLU A 60 -2.77 -11.21 1.79
CA GLU A 60 -3.86 -12.04 1.26
C GLU A 60 -5.23 -11.40 1.48
N CYS A 61 -5.46 -10.82 2.66
CA CYS A 61 -6.71 -10.11 2.95
C CYS A 61 -6.91 -8.92 2.01
N LEU A 62 -5.87 -8.09 1.83
CA LEU A 62 -5.93 -6.97 0.88
C LEU A 62 -6.27 -7.45 -0.54
N TRP A 63 -5.56 -8.47 -1.01
CA TRP A 63 -5.73 -9.01 -2.35
C TRP A 63 -7.14 -9.56 -2.57
N LEU A 64 -7.68 -10.32 -1.62
CA LEU A 64 -9.05 -10.85 -1.70
C LEU A 64 -10.10 -9.74 -1.72
N THR A 65 -9.93 -8.69 -0.91
CA THR A 65 -10.84 -7.52 -0.94
C THR A 65 -10.78 -6.83 -2.28
N ALA A 66 -9.58 -6.56 -2.79
CA ALA A 66 -9.39 -5.89 -4.08
C ALA A 66 -9.97 -6.70 -5.25
N MET A 67 -9.75 -8.02 -5.26
CA MET A 67 -10.37 -8.90 -6.26
C MET A 67 -11.90 -8.86 -6.19
N THR A 68 -12.47 -8.86 -4.97
CA THR A 68 -13.93 -8.78 -4.79
C THR A 68 -14.49 -7.46 -5.32
N GLU A 69 -13.74 -6.37 -5.14
CA GLU A 69 -14.09 -5.04 -5.65
C GLU A 69 -13.67 -4.80 -7.11
N SER A 70 -13.08 -5.81 -7.77
CA SER A 70 -12.51 -5.70 -9.12
C SER A 70 -11.56 -4.50 -9.27
N ALA A 71 -10.73 -4.28 -8.26
CA ALA A 71 -9.77 -3.17 -8.17
C ALA A 71 -8.33 -3.70 -8.14
N ALA A 72 -7.40 -2.89 -8.66
CA ALA A 72 -5.97 -3.09 -8.38
C ALA A 72 -5.70 -2.83 -6.90
N CYS A 73 -4.64 -3.41 -6.33
CA CYS A 73 -4.24 -3.10 -4.96
C CYS A 73 -2.75 -2.93 -4.78
N LEU A 74 -2.39 -2.24 -3.70
CA LEU A 74 -1.00 -2.05 -3.27
C LEU A 74 -0.93 -1.79 -1.76
N TYR A 75 0.21 -2.08 -1.16
CA TYR A 75 0.39 -2.02 0.28
C TYR A 75 1.57 -1.10 0.63
N PHE A 76 1.34 -0.09 1.47
CA PHE A 76 2.33 0.69 2.18
C PHE A 76 2.54 0.22 3.62
N SER A 77 3.78 0.18 4.08
CA SER A 77 4.13 -0.06 5.49
C SER A 77 5.19 0.91 5.97
N LEU A 78 5.12 1.35 7.23
CA LEU A 78 6.21 2.09 7.87
C LEU A 78 7.31 1.18 8.41
N SER A 79 6.98 -0.07 8.75
CA SER A 79 7.91 -1.03 9.35
C SER A 79 8.35 -2.14 8.38
N GLY A 80 7.86 -2.08 7.15
CA GLY A 80 8.11 -3.08 6.11
C GLY A 80 7.36 -4.39 6.32
N TYR A 81 7.92 -5.45 5.74
CA TYR A 81 7.26 -6.75 5.54
C TYR A 81 8.12 -7.88 6.11
N SER A 82 7.49 -8.98 6.52
CA SER A 82 8.20 -10.23 6.74
C SER A 82 8.66 -10.81 5.40
N ALA A 83 9.65 -11.70 5.42
CA ALA A 83 10.11 -12.38 4.20
C ALA A 83 8.98 -13.18 3.54
N GLU A 84 8.15 -13.84 4.34
CA GLU A 84 6.98 -14.58 3.89
C GLU A 84 5.93 -13.66 3.25
N ALA A 85 5.70 -12.46 3.82
CA ALA A 85 4.76 -11.50 3.27
C ALA A 85 5.22 -10.99 1.90
N ARG A 86 6.53 -10.77 1.75
CA ARG A 86 7.12 -10.38 0.45
C ARG A 86 7.00 -11.49 -0.59
N ALA A 87 7.33 -12.73 -0.23
CA ALA A 87 7.16 -13.88 -1.13
C ALA A 87 5.69 -14.07 -1.54
N ARG A 88 4.75 -13.89 -0.59
CA ARG A 88 3.31 -13.94 -0.86
C ARG A 88 2.87 -12.83 -1.81
N ALA A 89 3.36 -11.61 -1.63
CA ALA A 89 3.04 -10.49 -2.48
C ALA A 89 3.60 -10.66 -3.90
N ASP A 90 4.80 -11.21 -4.05
CA ASP A 90 5.36 -11.56 -5.36
C ASP A 90 4.50 -12.62 -6.08
N ALA A 91 3.99 -13.62 -5.34
CA ALA A 91 3.12 -14.66 -5.92
C ALA A 91 1.72 -14.15 -6.32
N LEU A 92 1.22 -13.10 -5.65
CA LEU A 92 -0.10 -12.51 -5.89
C LEU A 92 -0.05 -11.24 -6.75
N ASP A 93 1.14 -10.85 -7.21
CA ASP A 93 1.40 -9.60 -7.94
C ASP A 93 0.93 -8.35 -7.18
N VAL A 94 1.12 -8.33 -5.86
CA VAL A 94 0.77 -7.19 -5.00
C VAL A 94 1.99 -6.28 -4.82
N PRO A 95 1.96 -5.02 -5.29
CA PRO A 95 3.00 -4.04 -5.06
C PRO A 95 3.14 -3.70 -3.57
N LEU A 96 4.37 -3.81 -3.06
CA LEU A 96 4.75 -3.45 -1.69
C LEU A 96 5.64 -2.22 -1.66
N PHE A 97 5.33 -1.27 -0.78
CA PHE A 97 6.07 -0.03 -0.61
C PHE A 97 6.38 0.22 0.86
N VAL A 98 7.61 0.65 1.16
CA VAL A 98 7.94 1.20 2.47
C VAL A 98 7.89 2.72 2.39
N LEU A 99 7.12 3.34 3.28
CA LEU A 99 7.13 4.78 3.42
C LEU A 99 8.32 5.20 4.29
N GLU A 100 9.27 5.87 3.68
CA GLU A 100 10.43 6.44 4.35
C GLU A 100 10.03 7.64 5.23
N PRO A 101 10.78 7.97 6.29
CA PRO A 101 10.50 9.14 7.13
C PRO A 101 10.44 10.48 6.36
N SER A 102 11.00 10.56 5.16
CA SER A 102 10.91 11.72 4.26
C SER A 102 9.54 11.89 3.58
N GLY A 103 8.71 10.84 3.62
CA GLY A 103 7.45 10.71 2.90
C GLY A 103 7.58 10.08 1.51
N ALA A 104 8.78 9.64 1.11
CA ALA A 104 8.96 8.90 -0.14
C ALA A 104 8.46 7.44 0.03
N ALA A 105 7.78 6.91 -1.00
CA ALA A 105 7.46 5.50 -1.07
C ALA A 105 8.59 4.77 -1.81
N ARG A 106 9.26 3.84 -1.15
CA ARG A 106 10.31 3.03 -1.75
C ARG A 106 9.73 1.67 -2.17
N PRO A 107 9.86 1.27 -3.44
CA PRO A 107 9.38 -0.03 -3.90
C PRO A 107 10.19 -1.16 -3.24
N GLU A 108 9.49 -2.11 -2.64
CA GLU A 108 10.13 -3.26 -1.99
C GLU A 108 10.28 -4.44 -2.94
N ASN A 109 9.23 -4.79 -3.67
CA ASN A 109 9.19 -6.03 -4.45
C ASN A 109 9.15 -5.78 -5.97
N ALA A 110 9.15 -6.83 -6.77
CA ALA A 110 9.21 -6.69 -8.24
C ALA A 110 7.98 -5.99 -8.82
N PRO A 111 6.73 -6.34 -8.42
CA PRO A 111 5.53 -5.60 -8.83
C PRO A 111 5.60 -4.10 -8.48
N ALA A 112 6.10 -3.74 -7.30
CA ALA A 112 6.25 -2.34 -6.91
C ALA A 112 7.27 -1.59 -7.75
N ARG A 113 8.40 -2.21 -8.11
CA ARG A 113 9.39 -1.58 -8.99
C ARG A 113 8.86 -1.36 -10.41
N ALA A 114 8.07 -2.30 -10.94
CA ALA A 114 7.42 -2.14 -12.22
C ALA A 114 6.42 -0.97 -12.19
N LEU A 115 5.54 -0.94 -11.18
CA LEU A 115 4.54 0.11 -11.01
C LEU A 115 5.17 1.50 -10.81
N ASP A 116 6.26 1.61 -10.04
CA ASP A 116 6.96 2.87 -9.81
C ASP A 116 7.67 3.39 -11.06
N ALA A 117 8.22 2.48 -11.89
CA ALA A 117 8.86 2.84 -13.16
C ALA A 117 7.86 3.36 -14.20
N ASP A 118 6.64 2.83 -14.23
CA ASP A 118 5.59 3.26 -15.17
C ASP A 118 5.00 4.64 -14.81
N ALA A 119 5.20 5.12 -13.59
CA ALA A 119 4.67 6.40 -13.10
C ALA A 119 5.68 7.56 -13.12
N ALA A 120 6.92 7.31 -13.52
CA ALA A 120 8.01 8.29 -13.60
C ALA A 120 8.07 8.96 -14.98
#